data_AF-B0D4A5-F1
#
_entry.id   AF-B0D4A5-F1
#
_cell.length_a   1.000
_cell.length_b   1.000
_cell.length_c   1.000
_cell.angle_alpha   90.00
_cell.angle_beta   90.00
_cell.angle_gamma   90.00
#
_symmetry.space_group_name_H-M   'P 1'
#
loop_
_entity.id
_entity.type
_entity.pdbx_description
1 polymer ?
#
loop_
_entity_poly.entity_id
_entity_poly.type
_entity_poly.pdbx_seq_one_letter_code
_entity_poly.pdbx_strand_id
1 'polypeptide(L)' 'GLKATINNPRVSAEAKHEAQNRLKEMGYEMKDPEHEDFDSLESINQKNPERVAAGLKATVHNPAVSEEAKTRAREKLVEM' A
#
# COMPACT_ATOMS: atom_id res chain seq x y z
N GLY A 1 4.68 22.25 -18.50
CA GLY A 1 3.71 22.49 -17.42
C GLY A 1 4.43 22.58 -16.09
N LEU A 2 3.89 23.32 -15.11
CA LEU A 2 4.58 23.64 -13.85
C LEU A 2 5.10 22.39 -13.10
N LYS A 3 4.33 21.29 -13.12
CA LYS A 3 4.78 20.01 -12.52
C LYS A 3 5.99 19.38 -13.22
N ALA A 4 6.04 19.49 -14.55
CA ALA A 4 7.17 19.00 -15.32
C ALA A 4 8.43 19.84 -15.06
N THR A 5 8.28 21.15 -14.82
CA THR A 5 9.38 22.06 -14.49
C THR A 5 10.09 21.63 -13.20
N ILE A 6 9.31 21.25 -12.17
CA ILE A 6 9.83 20.83 -10.86
C ILE A 6 10.61 19.51 -10.97
N ASN A 7 10.06 18.53 -11.70
CA ASN A 7 10.65 17.20 -11.84
C ASN A 7 11.77 17.11 -12.89
N ASN A 8 11.98 18.15 -13.70
CA ASN A 8 12.99 18.12 -14.75
C ASN A 8 14.39 18.42 -14.16
N PRO A 9 15.38 17.52 -14.29
CA PRO A 9 16.73 17.74 -13.78
C PRO A 9 17.52 18.81 -14.55
N ARG A 10 17.05 19.20 -15.75
CA ARG A 10 17.69 20.24 -16.58
C ARG A 10 17.23 21.66 -16.27
N VAL A 11 16.35 21.84 -15.29
CA VAL A 11 15.78 23.13 -14.90
C VAL A 11 16.50 23.65 -13.66
N SER A 12 16.73 24.97 -13.61
CA SER A 12 17.37 25.64 -12.46
C SER A 12 16.52 25.54 -11.19
N ALA A 13 17.17 25.56 -10.03
CA ALA A 13 16.49 25.51 -8.73
C ALA A 13 15.48 26.66 -8.55
N GLU A 14 15.82 27.85 -9.04
CA GLU A 14 14.95 29.04 -9.01
C GLU A 14 13.65 28.82 -9.81
N ALA A 15 13.76 28.30 -11.04
CA ALA A 15 12.60 28.01 -11.89
C ALA A 15 11.71 26.89 -11.31
N LYS A 16 12.30 25.93 -10.58
CA LYS A 16 11.53 24.93 -9.84
C LYS A 16 10.76 25.56 -8.68
N HIS A 17 11.40 26.43 -7.92
CA HIS A 17 10.79 27.13 -6.79
C HIS A 17 9.63 28.02 -7.24
N GLU A 18 9.82 28.80 -8.31
CA GLU A 18 8.77 29.63 -8.88
C GLU A 18 7.59 28.78 -9.39
N ALA A 19 7.88 27.65 -10.06
CA ALA A 19 6.85 26.74 -10.52
C ALA A 19 6.06 26.11 -9.35
N GLN A 20 6.73 25.84 -8.23
CA GLN A 20 6.13 25.32 -7.01
C GLN A 20 5.23 26.37 -6.36
N ASN A 21 5.68 27.62 -6.27
CA ASN A 21 4.88 28.72 -5.72
C ASN A 21 3.63 28.98 -6.54
N ARG A 22 3.73 29.00 -7.88
CA ARG A 22 2.57 29.13 -8.77
C ARG A 22 1.55 28.00 -8.60
N LEU A 23 2.01 26.77 -8.35
CA LEU A 23 1.10 25.66 -8.09
C LEU A 23 0.37 25.82 -6.76
N LYS A 24 1.09 26.22 -5.70
CA LYS A 24 0.48 26.52 -4.40
C LYS A 24 -0.56 27.64 -4.49
N GLU A 25 -0.25 28.71 -5.22
CA GLU A 25 -1.18 29.83 -5.46
C GLU A 25 -2.44 29.39 -6.22
N MET A 26 -2.31 28.44 -7.15
CA MET A 26 -3.43 27.83 -7.86
C MET A 26 -4.18 26.77 -7.04
N GLY A 27 -3.85 26.61 -5.75
CA GLY A 27 -4.47 25.60 -4.86
C GLY A 27 -4.01 24.17 -5.13
N TYR A 28 -2.98 23.99 -5.96
CA TYR A 28 -2.33 22.70 -6.16
C TYR A 28 -1.17 22.55 -5.17
N GLU A 29 -1.46 21.97 -4.01
CA GLU A 29 -0.41 21.43 -3.15
C GLU A 29 0.20 20.22 -3.87
N MET A 30 1.47 20.36 -4.24
CA MET A 30 2.26 19.18 -4.58
C MET A 30 2.49 18.41 -3.29
N LYS A 31 1.79 17.29 -3.13
CA LYS A 31 2.18 16.26 -2.15
C LYS A 31 3.61 15.85 -2.54
N ASP A 32 4.58 16.13 -1.67
CA ASP A 32 5.97 15.75 -1.91
C ASP A 32 6.00 14.23 -2.19
N PRO A 33 6.65 13.77 -3.28
CA PRO A 33 6.80 12.34 -3.52
C PRO A 33 7.67 11.65 -2.45
N GLU A 34 8.35 12.41 -1.58
CA GLU A 34 9.10 11.91 -0.43
C GLU A 34 8.27 11.86 0.86
N HIS A 35 7.05 12.43 0.84
CA HIS A 35 6.01 12.17 1.83
C HIS A 35 4.91 11.29 1.21
N GLU A 36 5.34 10.28 0.46
CA GLU A 36 4.54 9.06 0.39
C GLU A 36 4.48 8.49 1.80
N ASP A 37 3.26 8.35 2.27
CA ASP A 37 2.89 7.78 3.55
C ASP A 37 3.68 6.47 3.78
N PHE A 38 4.80 6.55 4.51
CA PHE A 38 5.64 5.40 4.89
C PHE A 38 4.84 4.34 5.68
N ASP A 39 3.66 4.72 6.18
CA ASP A 39 2.72 3.88 6.91
C ASP A 39 1.68 3.17 6.00
N SER A 40 1.54 3.56 4.73
CA SER A 40 0.52 3.00 3.82
C SER A 40 0.95 1.73 3.08
N LEU A 41 2.25 1.43 2.99
CA LEU A 41 2.73 0.15 2.46
C LEU A 41 2.55 -1.01 3.45
N GLU A 42 2.49 -0.71 4.75
CA GLU A 42 2.26 -1.69 5.80
C GLU A 42 0.78 -2.10 5.87
N SER A 43 -0.14 -1.16 5.59
CA SER A 43 -1.59 -1.44 5.52
C SER A 43 -2.00 -2.36 4.37
N ILE A 44 -1.28 -2.35 3.24
CA ILE A 44 -1.55 -3.29 2.11
C ILE A 44 -1.12 -4.73 2.47
N ASN A 45 -0.18 -4.87 3.42
CA ASN A 45 0.35 -6.15 3.87
C ASN A 45 -0.38 -6.72 5.10
N GLN A 46 -1.29 -5.95 5.71
CA GLN A 46 -2.19 -6.44 6.74
C GLN A 46 -3.24 -7.34 6.07
N LYS A 47 -2.93 -8.64 6.02
CA LYS A 47 -3.85 -9.67 5.54
C LYS A 47 -5.16 -9.55 6.32
N ASN A 48 -6.25 -9.23 5.62
CA ASN A 48 -7.59 -9.19 6.20
C ASN A 48 -7.86 -10.49 6.99
N PRO A 49 -8.04 -10.44 8.32
CA PRO A 49 -8.14 -11.64 9.15
C PRO A 49 -9.31 -12.53 8.70
N GLU A 50 -10.42 -11.93 8.28
CA GLU A 50 -11.56 -12.65 7.69
C GLU A 50 -11.19 -13.46 6.44
N ARG A 51 -10.34 -12.92 5.55
CA ARG A 51 -9.90 -13.63 4.35
C ARG A 51 -8.96 -14.77 4.69
N VAL A 52 -8.11 -14.60 5.70
CA VAL A 52 -7.23 -15.67 6.18
C VAL A 52 -8.06 -16.78 6.84
N ALA A 53 -9.04 -16.43 7.69
CA ALA A 53 -9.97 -17.39 8.28
C ALA A 53 -10.77 -18.15 7.22
N ALA A 54 -11.26 -17.46 6.18
CA ALA A 54 -11.94 -18.10 5.06
C ALA A 54 -11.06 -19.13 4.34
N GLY A 55 -9.78 -18.80 4.10
CA GLY A 55 -8.82 -19.72 3.48
C GLY A 55 -8.50 -20.94 4.36
N LEU A 56 -8.34 -20.75 5.66
CA LEU A 56 -8.15 -21.86 6.61
C LEU A 56 -9.39 -22.76 6.64
N LYS A 57 -10.59 -22.17 6.67
CA LYS A 57 -11.86 -22.93 6.64
C LYS A 57 -12.01 -23.74 5.35
N ALA A 58 -11.63 -23.16 4.21
CA ALA A 58 -11.61 -23.87 2.94
C ALA A 58 -10.64 -25.07 2.97
N THR A 59 -9.46 -24.89 3.59
CA THR A 59 -8.49 -25.99 3.79
C THR A 59 -9.10 -27.13 4.60
N VAL A 60 -9.82 -26.83 5.68
CA VAL A 60 -10.44 -27.85 6.55
C VAL A 60 -11.46 -28.73 5.80
N HIS A 61 -12.19 -28.16 4.83
CA HIS A 61 -13.27 -28.85 4.12
C HIS A 61 -12.82 -29.47 2.79
N ASN A 62 -11.62 -29.15 2.31
CA ASN A 62 -11.14 -29.64 1.03
C ASN A 62 -10.76 -31.14 1.12
N PRO A 63 -11.39 -32.04 0.35
CA PRO A 63 -11.04 -33.46 0.38
C PRO A 63 -9.65 -33.76 -0.22
N ALA A 64 -9.08 -32.84 -1.01
CA ALA A 64 -7.78 -33.00 -1.66
C ALA A 64 -6.58 -32.62 -0.76
N VAL A 65 -6.80 -32.10 0.45
CA VAL A 65 -5.71 -31.80 1.39
C VAL A 65 -5.53 -32.92 2.41
N SER A 66 -4.31 -33.07 2.93
CA SER A 66 -3.99 -34.08 3.94
C SER A 66 -4.67 -33.80 5.28
N GLU A 67 -4.90 -34.86 6.07
CA GLU A 67 -5.51 -34.73 7.41
C GLU A 67 -4.66 -33.87 8.35
N GLU A 68 -3.33 -33.97 8.27
CA GLU A 68 -2.42 -33.10 9.04
C GLU A 68 -2.61 -31.62 8.69
N ALA A 69 -2.74 -31.29 7.41
CA ALA A 69 -2.98 -29.91 6.97
C ALA A 69 -4.35 -29.39 7.44
N LYS A 70 -5.39 -30.24 7.46
CA LYS A 70 -6.71 -29.89 8.02
C LYS A 70 -6.62 -29.60 9.51
N THR A 71 -5.90 -30.43 10.28
CA THR A 71 -5.74 -30.23 11.72
C THR A 71 -5.02 -28.92 12.03
N ARG A 72 -3.89 -28.64 11.37
CA ARG A 72 -3.18 -27.36 11.52
C ARG A 72 -4.05 -26.16 11.13
N ALA A 73 -4.89 -26.29 10.10
CA ALA A 73 -5.82 -25.24 9.71
C ALA A 73 -6.93 -25.01 10.75
N ARG A 74 -7.40 -26.05 11.43
CA ARG A 74 -8.35 -25.93 12.56
C ARG A 74 -7.71 -25.25 13.76
N GLU A 75 -6.50 -25.63 14.13
CA GLU A 75 -5.75 -25.02 15.25
C GLU A 75 -5.56 -23.51 15.02
N LYS A 76 -5.10 -23.13 13.82
CA LYS A 76 -4.94 -21.71 13.45
C LYS A 76 -6.26 -20.93 13.42
N LEU A 77 -7.39 -21.58 13.14
CA LEU A 77 -8.70 -20.93 13.22
C LEU A 77 -9.16 -20.67 14.66
N VAL A 78 -8.67 -21.46 15.62
CA VAL A 78 -8.96 -21.27 17.06
C VAL A 78 -8.02 -20.22 17.68
N GLU A 79 -6.80 -20.09 17.15
CA GLU A 79 -5.79 -19.11 17.60
C GLU A 79 -6.02 -17.68 17.05
N MET A 80 -6.86 -17.54 16.02
CA MET A 80 -7.27 -16.24 15.45
C MET A 80 -8.22 -15.47 16.36
#